data_AF-A0A961JVZ9-F1
#
_entry.id   AF-A0A961JVZ9-F1
#
_cell.length_a   1.000
_cell.length_b   1.000
_cell.length_c   1.000
_cell.angle_alpha   90.00
_cell.angle_beta   90.00
_cell.angle_gamma   90.00
#
_symmetry.space_group_name_H-M   'P 1'
#
loop_
_entity.id
_entity.type
_entity.pdbx_description
1 polymer ?
#
loop_
_entity_poly.entity_id
_entity_poly.type
_entity_poly.pdbx_seq_one_letter_code
_entity_poly.pdbx_strand_id
1 'polypeptide(L)'
;VYIETEGGRGRAAGRAYTVEDRPVIAMIATSAGFLSVLVLALFIDSPEVSAKYARPEILWGLGLGLLFWISRTVLLAHRGLVDQDPVIFALSDRVSRLTAIFFALVFLAATLG
;
A
#
# COMPACT_ATOMS: atom_id res chain seq x y z
N VAL A 1 -22.40 20.36 16.34
CA VAL A 1 -22.45 21.26 15.17
C VAL A 1 -23.17 20.51 14.07
N TYR A 2 -24.43 20.86 13.83
CA TYR A 2 -25.25 20.30 12.76
C TYR A 2 -24.86 21.03 11.48
N ILE A 3 -24.41 20.32 10.44
CA ILE A 3 -24.15 20.93 9.14
C ILE A 3 -25.34 20.62 8.25
N GLU A 4 -25.98 21.71 7.81
CA GLU A 4 -27.08 21.77 6.86
C GLU A 4 -26.81 20.96 5.59
N THR A 5 -27.75 20.07 5.31
CA THR A 5 -28.03 19.54 3.97
C THR A 5 -28.70 20.61 3.13
N GLU A 6 -27.93 21.41 2.39
CA GLU A 6 -28.44 22.13 1.21
C GLU A 6 -27.46 22.00 0.05
N GLY A 7 -27.79 21.11 -0.90
CA GLY A 7 -27.02 20.88 -2.13
C GLY A 7 -26.81 19.41 -2.47
N GLY A 8 -27.90 18.70 -2.80
CA GLY A 8 -27.98 17.44 -3.55
C GLY A 8 -26.79 16.48 -3.58
N ARG A 9 -27.00 15.29 -2.98
CA ARG A 9 -26.23 14.03 -3.12
C ARG A 9 -24.81 14.01 -2.53
N GLY A 10 -24.68 13.40 -1.34
CA GLY A 10 -23.58 12.47 -1.02
C GLY A 10 -22.13 12.94 -1.17
N ARG A 11 -21.82 14.24 -1.07
CA ARG A 11 -20.43 14.73 -1.16
C ARG A 11 -19.64 14.29 0.08
N ALA A 12 -18.47 13.67 -0.13
CA ALA A 12 -17.53 13.43 0.96
C ALA A 12 -16.95 14.79 1.40
N ALA A 13 -17.05 15.11 2.69
CA ALA A 13 -16.61 16.40 3.23
C ALA A 13 -15.16 16.73 2.80
N GLY A 14 -14.96 17.88 2.15
CA GLY A 14 -13.63 18.39 1.79
C GLY A 14 -12.94 17.72 0.59
N ARG A 15 -13.59 16.82 -0.15
CA ARG A 15 -13.01 16.16 -1.33
C ARG A 15 -13.89 16.31 -2.57
N ALA A 16 -13.27 16.41 -3.75
CA ALA A 16 -13.96 16.60 -5.03
C ALA A 16 -14.67 15.32 -5.57
N TYR A 17 -14.90 14.33 -4.71
CA TYR A 17 -15.57 13.08 -5.04
C TYR A 17 -16.66 12.76 -4.03
N THR A 18 -17.62 11.97 -4.47
CA THR A 18 -18.79 11.58 -3.69
C THR A 18 -18.56 10.26 -2.97
N VAL A 19 -19.45 9.94 -2.04
CA VAL A 19 -19.50 8.62 -1.38
C VAL A 19 -19.78 7.51 -2.40
N GLU A 20 -20.43 7.82 -3.52
CA GLU A 20 -20.75 6.89 -4.60
C GLU A 20 -19.51 6.51 -5.43
N ASP A 21 -18.45 7.33 -5.42
CA ASP A 21 -17.19 7.09 -6.15
C ASP A 21 -16.22 6.14 -5.42
N ARG A 22 -16.56 5.73 -4.18
CA ARG A 22 -15.75 4.80 -3.36
C ARG A 22 -15.29 3.53 -4.10
N PRO A 23 -16.14 2.77 -4.79
CA PRO A 23 -15.70 1.57 -5.51
C PRO A 23 -14.71 1.90 -6.64
N VAL A 24 -14.92 3.00 -7.38
CA VAL A 24 -14.02 3.43 -8.46
C VAL A 24 -12.65 3.81 -7.90
N ILE A 25 -12.62 4.59 -6.83
CA ILE A 25 -11.38 4.98 -6.15
C ILE A 25 -10.65 3.76 -5.60
N ALA A 26 -11.38 2.80 -5.02
CA ALA A 26 -10.80 1.54 -4.53
C ALA A 26 -10.20 0.71 -5.67
N MET A 27 -10.85 0.63 -6.83
CA MET A 27 -10.30 -0.06 -8.01
C MET A 27 -9.04 0.61 -8.54
N ILE A 28 -9.02 1.95 -8.62
CA ILE A 28 -7.84 2.71 -9.05
C ILE A 28 -6.69 2.47 -8.06
N ALA A 29 -6.95 2.58 -6.76
CA ALA A 29 -5.95 2.38 -5.72
C ALA A 29 -5.37 0.95 -5.74
N THR A 30 -6.23 -0.06 -5.87
CA THR A 30 -5.80 -1.47 -5.90
C THR A 30 -4.98 -1.77 -7.15
N SER A 31 -5.42 -1.28 -8.32
CA SER A 31 -4.71 -1.46 -9.59
C SER A 31 -3.34 -0.79 -9.56
N ALA A 32 -3.28 0.46 -9.10
CA ALA A 32 -2.01 1.19 -8.94
C ALA A 32 -1.07 0.50 -7.95
N GLY A 33 -1.61 -0.06 -6.85
CA GLY A 33 -0.84 -0.84 -5.88
C GLY A 33 -0.25 -2.13 -6.45
N PHE A 34 -1.00 -2.86 -7.27
CA PHE A 34 -0.46 -4.06 -7.92
C PHE A 34 0.56 -3.73 -9.02
N LEU A 35 0.35 -2.64 -9.75
CA LEU A 35 1.33 -2.16 -10.73
C LEU A 35 2.64 -1.73 -10.08
N SER A 36 2.62 -1.13 -8.88
CA SER A 36 3.87 -0.78 -8.19
C SER A 36 4.66 -2.02 -7.76
N VAL A 37 3.98 -3.10 -7.34
CA VAL A 37 4.61 -4.40 -7.06
C VAL A 37 5.20 -5.00 -8.33
N LEU A 38 4.49 -4.94 -9.46
CA LEU A 38 5.00 -5.42 -10.74
C LEU A 38 6.26 -4.65 -11.16
N VAL A 39 6.24 -3.31 -11.06
CA VAL A 39 7.41 -2.47 -11.37
C VAL A 39 8.60 -2.82 -10.46
N LEU A 40 8.35 -3.07 -9.16
CA LEU A 40 9.38 -3.52 -8.24
C LEU A 40 9.96 -4.89 -8.65
N ALA A 41 9.12 -5.84 -9.08
CA ALA A 41 9.57 -7.15 -9.53
C ALA A 41 10.45 -7.03 -10.80
N LEU A 42 10.04 -6.20 -11.76
CA LEU A 42 10.84 -5.92 -12.97
C LEU A 42 12.16 -5.22 -12.64
N PHE A 43 12.16 -4.33 -11.63
CA PHE A 43 13.38 -3.71 -11.14
C PHE A 43 14.33 -4.73 -10.51
N ILE A 44 13.82 -5.66 -9.71
CA ILE A 44 14.63 -6.71 -9.07
C ILE A 44 15.28 -7.63 -10.12
N ASP A 45 14.56 -7.92 -11.20
CA ASP A 45 15.02 -8.76 -12.31
C ASP A 45 16.00 -8.04 -13.25
N SER A 46 16.30 -6.76 -13.01
CA SER A 46 17.15 -5.99 -13.89
C SER A 46 18.64 -6.40 -13.77
N PRO A 47 19.43 -6.25 -14.86
CA PRO A 47 20.87 -6.53 -14.83
C PRO A 47 21.62 -5.64 -13.83
N GLU A 48 21.16 -4.40 -13.61
CA GLU A 48 21.80 -3.49 -12.65
C GLU A 48 21.68 -3.98 -11.22
N VAL A 49 20.53 -4.54 -10.84
CA VAL A 49 20.30 -5.10 -9.50
C VAL A 49 21.08 -6.40 -9.32
N SER A 50 21.08 -7.26 -10.35
CA SER A 50 21.86 -8.51 -10.36
C SER A 50 23.37 -8.27 -10.24
N ALA A 51 23.88 -7.15 -10.75
CA ALA A 51 25.29 -6.77 -10.62
C ALA A 51 25.63 -6.16 -9.25
N LYS A 52 24.64 -5.63 -8.51
CA LYS A 52 24.85 -4.88 -7.27
C LYS A 52 24.66 -5.71 -6.00
N TYR A 53 23.79 -6.72 -6.04
CA TYR A 53 23.49 -7.58 -4.89
C TYR A 53 24.00 -8.99 -5.15
N ALA A 54 24.65 -9.62 -4.17
CA ALA A 54 25.14 -10.98 -4.33
C ALA A 54 24.01 -12.02 -4.30
N ARG A 55 22.84 -11.68 -3.72
CA ARG A 55 21.62 -12.52 -3.72
C ARG A 55 20.36 -11.73 -4.08
N PRO A 56 20.12 -11.42 -5.36
CA PRO A 56 18.94 -10.68 -5.81
C PRO A 56 17.62 -11.42 -5.51
N GLU A 57 17.66 -12.76 -5.39
CA GLU A 57 16.51 -13.61 -5.07
C GLU A 57 15.82 -13.21 -3.74
N ILE A 58 16.60 -12.73 -2.76
CA ILE A 58 16.07 -12.31 -1.45
C ILE A 58 15.15 -11.09 -1.59
N LEU A 59 15.39 -10.22 -2.58
CA LEU A 59 14.61 -9.02 -2.81
C LEU A 59 13.16 -9.31 -3.24
N TRP A 60 12.88 -10.50 -3.78
CA TRP A 60 11.50 -10.94 -4.07
C TRP A 60 10.61 -10.95 -2.82
N GLY A 61 11.21 -11.11 -1.64
CA GLY A 61 10.53 -10.91 -0.36
C GLY A 61 9.87 -9.53 -0.26
N LEU A 62 10.51 -8.47 -0.76
CA LEU A 62 9.93 -7.12 -0.78
C LEU A 62 8.65 -7.08 -1.61
N GLY A 63 8.65 -7.72 -2.79
CA GLY A 63 7.47 -7.83 -3.65
C GLY A 63 6.31 -8.53 -2.96
N LEU A 64 6.56 -9.70 -2.36
CA LEU A 64 5.53 -10.47 -1.65
C LEU A 64 4.99 -9.73 -0.41
N GLY A 65 5.88 -9.11 0.37
CA GLY A 65 5.48 -8.34 1.55
C GLY A 65 4.66 -7.10 1.19
N LEU A 66 5.01 -6.42 0.09
CA LEU A 66 4.29 -5.24 -0.39
C LEU A 66 2.92 -5.61 -0.94
N LEU A 67 2.85 -6.71 -1.70
CA LEU A 67 1.58 -7.25 -2.19
C LEU A 67 0.64 -7.59 -1.04
N PHE A 68 1.13 -8.33 -0.03
CA PHE A 68 0.36 -8.65 1.17
C PHE A 68 -0.14 -7.39 1.89
N TRP A 69 0.73 -6.40 2.08
CA TRP A 69 0.38 -5.18 2.79
C TRP A 69 -0.66 -4.34 2.06
N ILE A 70 -0.55 -4.22 0.73
CA ILE A 70 -1.52 -3.52 -0.12
C ILE A 70 -2.87 -4.24 -0.04
N SER A 71 -2.91 -5.57 -0.27
CA SER A 71 -4.15 -6.34 -0.20
C SER A 71 -4.82 -6.21 1.17
N ARG A 72 -4.05 -6.28 2.26
CA ARG A 72 -4.59 -6.11 3.62
C ARG A 72 -5.15 -4.71 3.83
N THR A 73 -4.42 -3.67 3.41
CA THR A 73 -4.84 -2.27 3.60
C THR A 73 -6.10 -1.95 2.81
N VAL A 74 -6.20 -2.44 1.56
CA VAL A 74 -7.42 -2.31 0.73
C VAL A 74 -8.61 -3.00 1.39
N LEU A 75 -8.43 -4.23 1.93
CA LEU A 75 -9.50 -4.95 2.62
C LEU A 75 -9.97 -4.23 3.89
N LEU A 76 -9.05 -3.68 4.69
CA LEU A 76 -9.39 -2.94 5.90
C LEU A 76 -10.06 -1.60 5.58
N ALA A 77 -9.62 -0.91 4.53
CA ALA A 77 -10.24 0.31 4.05
C ALA A 77 -11.67 0.06 3.56
N HIS A 78 -11.89 -1.03 2.80
CA HIS A 78 -13.24 -1.43 2.37
C HIS A 78 -14.17 -1.77 3.54
N ARG A 79 -13.63 -2.29 4.65
CA ARG A 79 -14.40 -2.59 5.88
C ARG A 79 -14.65 -1.37 6.76
N GLY A 80 -14.12 -0.19 6.41
CA GLY A 80 -14.23 1.02 7.23
C GLY A 80 -13.43 0.95 8.54
N LEU A 81 -12.41 0.09 8.60
CA LEU A 81 -11.57 -0.13 9.79
C LEU A 81 -10.27 0.69 9.77
N VAL A 82 -10.08 1.51 8.73
CA VAL A 82 -8.93 2.42 8.60
C VAL A 82 -9.38 3.79 9.10
N ASP A 83 -8.76 4.26 10.18
CA ASP A 83 -8.96 5.63 10.69
C ASP A 83 -8.63 6.68 9.60
N GLN A 84 -9.15 7.90 9.76
CA GLN A 84 -9.13 8.95 8.73
C GLN A 84 -7.76 9.20 8.08
N ASP A 85 -6.65 8.92 8.77
CA ASP A 85 -5.29 9.11 8.30
C ASP A 85 -4.56 7.78 7.97
N PRO A 86 -4.32 7.49 6.68
CA PRO A 86 -3.62 6.27 6.23
C PRO A 86 -2.20 6.13 6.79
N VAL A 87 -1.52 7.26 7.04
CA VAL A 87 -0.15 7.28 7.60
C VAL A 87 -0.16 6.86 9.07
N ILE A 88 -1.12 7.36 9.84
CA ILE A 88 -1.28 6.99 11.25
C ILE A 88 -1.67 5.53 11.37
N PHE A 89 -2.53 5.04 10.47
CA PHE A 89 -2.87 3.63 10.37
C PHE A 89 -1.62 2.76 10.08
N ALA A 90 -0.77 3.16 9.13
CA ALA A 90 0.46 2.43 8.81
C ALA A 90 1.43 2.37 10.00
N LEU A 91 1.51 3.42 10.82
CA LEU A 91 2.40 3.49 11.98
C LEU A 91 1.84 2.78 13.23
N SER A 92 0.51 2.79 13.41
CA SER A 92 -0.14 2.27 14.61
C SER A 92 -0.41 0.76 14.52
N ASP A 93 -0.74 0.28 13.33
CA ASP A 93 -1.13 -1.11 13.11
C ASP A 93 0.05 -2.08 13.32
N ARG A 94 -0.18 -3.13 14.11
CA ARG A 94 0.84 -4.13 14.45
C ARG A 94 1.34 -4.88 13.22
N VAL A 95 0.46 -5.19 12.28
CA VAL A 95 0.83 -5.93 11.06
C VAL A 95 1.62 -5.03 10.12
N SER A 96 1.24 -3.76 9.96
CA SER A 96 2.02 -2.78 9.20
C SER A 96 3.45 -2.61 9.75
N ARG A 97 3.62 -2.58 11.08
CA ARG A 97 4.95 -2.56 11.71
C ARG A 97 5.74 -3.85 11.48
N LEU A 98 5.08 -5.01 11.53
CA LEU A 98 5.73 -6.29 11.22
C LEU A 98 6.19 -6.34 9.75
N THR A 99 5.38 -5.84 8.81
CA THR A 99 5.78 -5.72 7.41
C THR A 99 6.99 -4.79 7.24
N ALA A 100 7.02 -3.66 7.94
CA ALA A 100 8.16 -2.74 7.89
C ALA A 100 9.46 -3.39 8.43
N ILE A 101 9.37 -4.12 9.55
CA ILE A 101 10.51 -4.90 10.09
C ILE A 101 10.94 -5.97 9.07
N PHE A 102 9.99 -6.68 8.47
CA PHE A 102 10.28 -7.67 7.43
C PHE A 102 11.03 -7.06 6.24
N PHE A 103 10.63 -5.88 5.75
CA PHE A 103 11.36 -5.18 4.70
C PHE A 103 12.78 -4.79 5.12
N ALA A 104 12.96 -4.29 6.34
CA ALA A 104 14.28 -3.95 6.86
C ALA A 104 15.21 -5.18 6.91
N LEU A 105 14.69 -6.34 7.33
CA LEU A 105 15.43 -7.60 7.38
C LEU A 105 15.80 -8.10 5.97
N VAL A 106 14.85 -8.06 5.03
CA VAL A 106 15.09 -8.46 3.63
C VAL A 106 16.16 -7.57 2.99
N PHE A 107 16.10 -6.26 3.22
CA PHE A 107 17.08 -5.32 2.70
C PHE A 107 18.48 -5.58 3.30
N LEU A 108 18.56 -5.74 4.62
CA LEU A 108 19.82 -6.02 5.31
C LEU A 108 20.44 -7.34 4.82
N ALA A 109 19.64 -8.39 4.66
CA ALA A 109 20.07 -9.68 4.14
C ALA A 109 20.57 -9.60 2.70
N ALA A 110 19.93 -8.79 1.85
CA ALA A 110 20.39 -8.57 0.48
C ALA A 110 21.71 -7.78 0.40
N THR A 111 21.96 -6.86 1.35
CA THR A 111 23.20 -6.07 1.38
C THR A 111 24.40 -6.80 2.00
N LEU A 112 24.16 -7.68 2.98
CA LEU A 112 25.22 -8.37 3.72
C LEU A 112 25.55 -9.76 3.19
N GLY A 113 24.65 -10.36 2.39
CA GLY A 113 24.80 -11.69 1.78
C GLY A 113 25.11 -11.61 0.31
#